data_AF-A0A9W9PBM3-F1
#
_entry.id   AF-A0A9W9PBM3-F1
#
_cell.length_a   1.000
_cell.length_b   1.000
_cell.length_c   1.000
_cell.angle_alpha   90.00
_cell.angle_beta   90.00
_cell.angle_gamma   90.00
#
_symmetry.space_group_name_H-M   'P 1'
#
loop_
_entity.id
_entity.type
_entity.pdbx_description
1 polymer ?
#
loop_
_entity_poly.entity_id
_entity_poly.type
_entity_poly.pdbx_seq_one_letter_code
_entity_poly.pdbx_strand_id
1 'polypeptide(L)'
;MFEAYRFHPDFLKNVSGGYRSLTYSHDIDTMKMLCPYELAGGVCNDNTCGFQHFRDITPSDDKILVQMGALREGHSEEEKETYRTGLKEIINGMRRDKVKDFTTVANEIAAYRRRVLQDPTRVLHL
;
A
#
# COMPACT_ATOMS: atom_id res chain seq x y z
N MET A 1 5.56 -11.81 -3.95
CA MET A 1 5.74 -10.97 -2.74
C MET A 1 4.43 -11.01 -1.94
N PHE A 2 4.44 -10.97 -0.60
CA PHE A 2 3.23 -11.05 0.25
C PHE A 2 2.41 -9.73 0.25
N GLU A 3 2.03 -9.24 -0.92
CA GLU A 3 1.29 -7.98 -1.10
C GLU A 3 -0.08 -8.01 -0.41
N ALA A 4 -0.73 -9.16 -0.42
CA ALA A 4 -2.00 -9.41 0.26
C ALA A 4 -1.91 -9.30 1.80
N TYR A 5 -0.73 -9.37 2.41
CA TYR A 5 -0.59 -9.19 3.87
C TYR A 5 -1.02 -7.80 4.34
N ARG A 6 -0.93 -6.79 3.46
CA ARG A 6 -1.38 -5.41 3.70
C ARG A 6 -2.87 -5.31 4.06
N PHE A 7 -3.66 -6.34 3.75
CA PHE A 7 -5.10 -6.38 3.99
C PHE A 7 -5.48 -7.17 5.24
N HIS A 8 -4.49 -7.79 5.91
CA HIS A 8 -4.71 -8.56 7.12
C HIS A 8 -5.18 -7.64 8.28
N PRO A 9 -6.13 -8.07 9.12
CA PRO A 9 -6.63 -7.26 10.25
C PRO A 9 -5.51 -6.79 11.20
N ASP A 10 -4.52 -7.63 11.44
CA ASP A 10 -3.39 -7.31 12.32
C ASP A 10 -2.22 -6.63 11.59
N PHE A 11 -2.36 -6.26 10.31
CA PHE A 11 -1.28 -5.62 9.56
C PHE A 11 -0.78 -4.35 10.25
N LEU A 12 -1.68 -3.47 10.68
CA LEU A 12 -1.31 -2.24 11.40
C LEU A 12 -0.70 -2.48 12.79
N LYS A 13 -0.92 -3.66 13.39
CA LYS A 13 -0.31 -4.02 14.68
C LYS A 13 1.07 -4.64 14.50
N ASN A 14 1.23 -5.47 13.46
CA ASN A 14 2.43 -6.28 13.26
C ASN A 14 3.49 -5.55 12.43
N VAL A 15 3.08 -4.55 11.64
CA VAL A 15 3.98 -3.83 10.75
C VAL A 15 4.22 -2.42 11.27
N SER A 16 5.44 -2.19 11.77
CA SER A 16 5.92 -0.87 12.15
C SER A 16 5.85 0.09 10.96
N GLY A 17 5.20 1.24 11.16
CA GLY A 17 4.92 2.21 10.08
C GLY A 17 3.65 1.90 9.25
N GLY A 18 2.95 0.79 9.53
CA GLY A 18 1.69 0.43 8.90
C GLY A 18 1.78 0.38 7.38
N TYR A 19 0.83 1.02 6.70
CA TYR A 19 0.77 1.06 5.24
C TYR A 19 2.00 1.71 4.59
N ARG A 20 2.73 2.57 5.31
CA ARG A 20 3.95 3.26 4.86
C ARG A 20 5.23 2.48 5.12
N SER A 21 5.12 1.23 5.57
CA SER A 21 6.27 0.39 5.89
C SER A 21 7.14 0.13 4.66
N LEU A 22 8.44 0.39 4.82
CA LEU A 22 9.46 0.11 3.81
C LEU A 22 9.65 -1.39 3.57
N THR A 23 9.35 -2.24 4.55
CA THR A 23 9.45 -3.71 4.45
C THR A 23 8.56 -4.26 3.33
N TYR A 24 7.47 -3.56 3.01
CA TYR A 24 6.52 -3.93 1.95
C TYR A 24 6.49 -2.88 0.82
N SER A 25 7.53 -2.04 0.70
CA SER A 25 7.72 -1.10 -0.41
C SER A 25 8.34 -1.81 -1.60
N HIS A 26 7.84 -1.52 -2.79
CA HIS A 26 8.40 -1.99 -4.06
C HIS A 26 9.36 -0.96 -4.69
N ASP A 27 9.58 0.17 -4.01
CA ASP A 27 10.37 1.29 -4.53
C ASP A 27 11.86 1.20 -4.14
N ILE A 28 12.23 0.15 -3.40
CA ILE A 28 13.61 -0.12 -3.02
C ILE A 28 14.33 -0.78 -4.20
N ASP A 29 15.33 -0.10 -4.76
CA ASP A 29 16.30 -0.70 -5.66
C ASP A 29 17.32 -1.48 -4.83
N THR A 30 17.38 -2.81 -5.05
CA THR A 30 18.29 -3.72 -4.36
C THR A 30 19.73 -3.60 -4.84
N MET A 31 19.96 -3.04 -6.02
CA MET A 31 21.29 -2.83 -6.59
C MET A 31 21.90 -1.49 -6.20
N LYS A 32 21.12 -0.63 -5.54
CA LYS A 32 21.53 0.72 -5.13
C LYS A 32 21.70 0.80 -3.62
N MET A 33 22.88 1.23 -3.19
CA MET A 33 23.18 1.44 -1.76
C MET A 33 22.39 2.63 -1.20
N LEU A 34 21.92 2.51 0.05
CA LEU A 34 21.30 3.61 0.80
C LEU A 34 22.31 4.72 1.11
N CYS A 35 21.82 5.96 1.17
CA CYS A 35 22.65 7.12 1.49
C CYS A 35 23.32 6.94 2.86
N PRO A 36 24.67 6.91 2.95
CA PRO A 36 25.37 6.71 4.22
C PRO A 36 25.06 7.78 5.27
N TYR A 37 24.82 9.02 4.82
CA TYR A 37 24.44 10.13 5.71
C TYR A 37 23.05 9.93 6.33
N GLU A 38 22.08 9.43 5.57
CA GLU A 38 20.76 9.13 6.11
C GLU A 38 20.78 7.89 7.00
N LEU A 39 21.61 6.89 6.67
CA LEU A 39 21.86 5.75 7.54
C LEU A 39 22.46 6.15 8.89
N ALA A 40 23.28 7.21 8.92
CA ALA A 40 23.83 7.78 10.16
C ALA A 40 22.82 8.64 10.94
N GLY A 41 21.56 8.76 10.48
CA GLY A 41 20.51 9.55 11.10
C GLY A 41 20.48 11.02 10.69
N GLY A 42 21.26 11.41 9.66
CA GLY A 42 21.22 12.74 9.08
C GLY A 42 20.13 12.89 8.00
N VAL A 43 19.99 14.11 7.48
CA VAL A 43 19.19 14.40 6.28
C VAL A 43 20.14 14.80 5.17
N CYS A 44 20.09 14.10 4.03
CA CYS A 44 20.92 14.45 2.88
C CYS A 44 20.25 15.55 2.04
N ASN A 45 20.91 16.70 1.92
CA ASN A 45 20.45 17.85 1.13
C ASN A 45 21.17 17.98 -0.22
N ASP A 46 21.98 17.00 -0.59
CA ASP A 46 22.70 16.99 -1.86
C ASP A 46 21.79 16.47 -2.97
N ASN A 47 21.44 17.35 -3.91
CA ASN A 47 20.60 17.03 -5.07
C ASN A 47 21.33 16.22 -6.14
N THR A 48 22.66 16.08 -6.04
CA THR A 48 23.50 15.28 -6.93
C THR A 48 23.88 13.92 -6.33
N CYS A 49 23.33 13.60 -5.16
CA CYS A 49 23.60 12.35 -4.46
C CYS A 49 23.17 11.13 -5.30
N GLY A 50 24.14 10.30 -5.67
CA GLY A 50 23.90 9.08 -6.45
C GLY A 50 23.39 7.90 -5.63
N PHE A 51 23.19 8.05 -4.32
CA PHE A 51 22.71 6.99 -3.43
C PHE A 51 21.18 6.93 -3.39
N GLN A 52 20.65 5.89 -2.75
CA GLN A 52 19.21 5.72 -2.53
C GLN A 52 18.79 6.40 -1.22
N HIS A 53 17.78 7.27 -1.27
CA HIS A 53 17.31 8.00 -0.08
C HIS A 53 16.02 7.41 0.48
N PHE A 54 15.82 7.48 1.80
CA PHE A 54 14.59 7.04 2.46
C PHE A 54 13.36 7.76 1.94
N ARG A 55 13.47 9.05 1.61
CA ARG A 55 12.37 9.84 1.03
C ARG A 55 11.91 9.34 -0.35
N ASP A 56 12.81 8.72 -1.11
CA ASP A 56 12.54 8.27 -2.47
C ASP A 56 11.98 6.83 -2.48
N ILE A 57 12.42 6.00 -1.52
CA ILE A 57 11.96 4.61 -1.38
C ILE A 57 10.73 4.45 -0.48
N THR A 58 10.36 5.50 0.25
CA THR A 58 9.09 5.54 1.00
C THR A 58 7.97 5.82 0.00
N PRO A 59 7.07 4.86 -0.24
CA PRO A 59 5.99 5.06 -1.20
C PRO A 59 5.07 6.16 -0.68
N SER A 60 4.67 7.08 -1.57
CA SER A 60 3.72 8.12 -1.22
C SER A 60 2.33 7.53 -0.93
N ASP A 61 1.56 8.23 -0.09
CA ASP A 61 0.20 7.84 0.27
C ASP A 61 -0.67 7.56 -0.97
N ASP A 62 -0.62 8.44 -1.97
CA ASP A 62 -1.35 8.28 -3.23
C ASP A 62 -0.93 7.00 -3.97
N LYS A 63 0.37 6.69 -4.00
CA LYS A 63 0.88 5.49 -4.67
C LYS A 63 0.42 4.22 -3.97
N ILE A 64 0.43 4.21 -2.63
CA ILE A 64 -0.09 3.08 -1.83
C ILE A 64 -1.58 2.89 -2.11
N LEU A 65 -2.37 3.97 -2.11
CA LEU A 65 -3.81 3.91 -2.40
C LEU A 65 -4.10 3.43 -3.82
N VAL A 66 -3.31 3.86 -4.81
CA VAL A 66 -3.44 3.37 -6.20
C VAL A 66 -3.11 1.88 -6.28
N GLN A 67 -2.04 1.41 -5.62
CA GLN A 67 -1.70 -0.01 -5.58
C GLN A 67 -2.80 -0.85 -4.92
N MET A 68 -3.32 -0.40 -3.79
CA MET A 68 -4.45 -1.06 -3.10
C MET A 68 -5.74 -1.01 -3.93
N GLY A 69 -5.93 0.07 -4.69
CA GLY A 69 -7.09 0.31 -5.58
C GLY A 69 -7.03 -0.43 -6.93
N ALA A 70 -5.86 -0.90 -7.34
CA ALA A 70 -5.64 -1.56 -8.63
C ALA A 70 -5.80 -3.10 -8.58
N LEU A 71 -5.97 -3.65 -7.38
CA LEU A 71 -6.12 -5.09 -7.17
C LEU A 71 -7.35 -5.65 -7.88
N ARG A 72 -7.19 -6.88 -8.38
CA ARG A 72 -8.24 -7.66 -9.01
C ARG A 72 -8.32 -8.98 -8.26
N GLU A 73 -9.31 -9.09 -7.39
CA GLU A 73 -9.60 -10.32 -6.66
C GLU A 73 -10.74 -11.05 -7.35
N GLY A 74 -10.61 -12.37 -7.52
CA GLY A 74 -11.61 -13.21 -8.21
C GLY A 74 -10.97 -14.24 -9.13
N HIS A 75 -11.61 -15.39 -9.25
CA HIS A 75 -11.19 -16.48 -10.13
C HIS A 75 -11.65 -16.25 -11.56
N SER A 76 -12.85 -15.69 -11.75
CA SER A 76 -13.38 -15.33 -13.06
C SER A 76 -13.14 -13.84 -13.38
N GLU A 77 -13.16 -13.50 -14.67
CA GLU A 77 -13.09 -12.09 -15.09
C GLU A 77 -14.30 -11.28 -14.58
N GLU A 78 -15.45 -11.93 -14.41
CA GLU A 78 -16.67 -11.32 -13.88
C GLU A 78 -16.54 -10.96 -12.38
N GLU A 79 -15.93 -11.84 -11.58
CA GLU A 79 -15.63 -11.56 -10.18
C GLU A 79 -14.62 -10.41 -10.04
N LYS A 80 -13.58 -10.41 -10.88
CA LYS A 80 -12.58 -9.33 -10.91
C LYS A 80 -13.19 -7.99 -11.29
N GLU A 81 -14.10 -7.97 -12.26
CA GLU A 81 -14.78 -6.75 -12.68
C GLU A 81 -15.78 -6.24 -11.63
N THR A 82 -16.51 -7.16 -10.99
CA THR A 82 -17.40 -6.84 -9.86
C THR A 82 -16.60 -6.24 -8.71
N TYR A 83 -15.48 -6.87 -8.33
CA TYR A 83 -14.59 -6.38 -7.29
C TYR A 83 -14.08 -4.96 -7.60
N ARG A 84 -13.59 -4.76 -8.83
CA ARG A 84 -13.08 -3.46 -9.32
C ARG A 84 -14.15 -2.38 -9.29
N THR A 85 -15.38 -2.72 -9.68
CA THR A 85 -16.50 -1.78 -9.73
C THR A 85 -16.88 -1.33 -8.32
N GLY A 86 -17.08 -2.27 -7.38
CA GLY A 86 -17.39 -1.91 -6.00
C GLY A 86 -16.25 -1.15 -5.31
N LEU A 87 -14.99 -1.46 -5.62
CA LEU A 87 -13.85 -0.72 -5.09
C LEU A 87 -13.83 0.74 -5.58
N LYS A 88 -14.15 0.98 -6.87
CA LYS A 88 -14.31 2.33 -7.42
C LYS A 88 -15.46 3.07 -6.75
N GLU A 89 -16.59 2.42 -6.49
CA GLU A 89 -17.73 3.02 -5.81
C GLU A 89 -17.38 3.48 -4.39
N ILE A 90 -16.65 2.65 -3.64
CA ILE A 90 -16.18 2.98 -2.28
C ILE A 90 -15.22 4.17 -2.30
N ILE A 91 -14.24 4.17 -3.20
CA ILE A 91 -13.29 5.28 -3.34
C ILE A 91 -14.01 6.56 -3.74
N ASN A 92 -14.97 6.49 -4.67
CA ASN A 92 -15.77 7.64 -5.08
C ASN A 92 -16.72 8.10 -3.98
N GLY A 93 -17.26 7.20 -3.15
CA GLY A 93 -18.03 7.51 -1.95
C GLY A 93 -17.22 8.34 -0.97
N MET A 94 -16.04 7.85 -0.58
CA MET A 94 -15.13 8.58 0.32
C MET A 94 -14.72 9.95 -0.24
N ARG A 95 -14.50 10.07 -1.56
CA ARG A 95 -14.24 11.35 -2.21
C ARG A 95 -15.41 12.32 -2.09
N ARG A 96 -16.65 11.86 -2.26
CA ARG A 96 -17.87 12.66 -2.09
C ARG A 96 -18.04 13.13 -0.64
N ASP A 97 -17.73 12.25 0.30
CA ASP A 97 -17.78 12.52 1.75
C ASP A 97 -16.60 13.38 2.24
N LYS A 98 -15.73 13.84 1.32
CA LYS A 98 -14.52 14.63 1.58
C LYS A 98 -13.55 13.95 2.55
N VAL A 99 -13.60 12.62 2.63
CA VAL A 99 -12.61 11.83 3.38
C VAL A 99 -11.30 11.88 2.61
N LYS A 100 -10.31 12.56 3.20
CA LYS A 100 -8.96 12.70 2.65
C LYS A 100 -7.89 12.02 3.51
N ASP A 101 -8.26 11.53 4.69
CA ASP A 101 -7.31 10.85 5.57
C ASP A 101 -6.88 9.52 4.95
N PHE A 102 -5.59 9.42 4.64
CA PHE A 102 -4.99 8.24 4.02
C PHE A 102 -5.30 6.96 4.80
N THR A 103 -5.16 7.00 6.12
CA THR A 103 -5.32 5.82 6.99
C THR A 103 -6.74 5.29 6.92
N THR A 104 -7.72 6.19 6.93
CA THR A 104 -9.15 5.86 6.80
C THR A 104 -9.44 5.23 5.45
N VAL A 105 -8.95 5.83 4.36
CA VAL A 105 -9.14 5.30 3.00
C VAL A 105 -8.50 3.92 2.84
N ALA A 106 -7.27 3.73 3.31
CA ALA A 106 -6.57 2.46 3.25
C ALA A 106 -7.27 1.37 4.08
N ASN A 107 -7.78 1.71 5.27
CA ASN A 107 -8.54 0.81 6.12
C ASN A 107 -9.85 0.36 5.47
N GLU A 108 -10.58 1.27 4.81
CA GLU A 108 -11.82 0.93 4.11
C GLU A 108 -11.58 0.03 2.91
N ILE A 109 -10.54 0.29 2.12
CA ILE A 109 -10.12 -0.60 1.03
C ILE A 109 -9.77 -2.00 1.59
N ALA A 110 -9.04 -2.04 2.71
CA ALA A 110 -8.71 -3.29 3.38
C ALA A 110 -9.94 -4.04 3.93
N ALA A 111 -10.89 -3.32 4.51
CA ALA A 111 -12.15 -3.87 4.99
C ALA A 111 -13.03 -4.40 3.85
N TYR A 112 -13.08 -3.69 2.72
CA TYR A 112 -13.82 -4.13 1.53
C TYR A 112 -13.28 -5.46 1.00
N ARG A 113 -11.97 -5.58 0.80
CA ARG A 113 -11.35 -6.84 0.34
C ARG A 113 -11.70 -8.02 1.24
N ARG A 114 -11.61 -7.83 2.56
CA ARG A 114 -11.96 -8.87 3.55
C ARG A 114 -13.43 -9.28 3.47
N ARG A 115 -14.34 -8.33 3.26
CA ARG A 115 -15.77 -8.60 3.10
C ARG A 115 -16.07 -9.40 1.83
N VAL A 116 -15.44 -9.05 0.71
CA VAL A 116 -15.66 -9.73 -0.57
C VAL A 116 -15.10 -11.14 -0.55
N LEU A 117 -13.89 -11.34 -0.03
CA LEU A 117 -13.25 -12.66 0.01
C LEU A 117 -13.83 -13.59 1.10
N GLN A 118 -14.60 -13.05 2.05
CA GLN A 118 -15.10 -13.74 3.25
C GLN A 118 -14.02 -14.46 4.09
N ASP A 119 -12.74 -14.23 3.78
CA ASP A 119 -11.58 -14.74 4.50
C ASP A 119 -10.69 -13.55 4.90
N PRO A 120 -10.77 -13.10 6.17
CA PRO A 120 -10.00 -11.96 6.64
C PRO A 120 -8.50 -12.27 6.78
N THR A 121 -8.10 -13.54 6.76
CA THR A 121 -6.73 -14.00 6.96
C THR A 121 -6.01 -14.33 5.66
N ARG A 122 -6.66 -14.15 4.50
CA ARG A 122 -6.12 -14.55 3.20
C ARG A 122 -4.98 -13.64 2.73
N VAL A 123 -3.78 -14.20 2.74
CA VAL A 123 -2.51 -13.51 2.41
C VAL A 123 -1.84 -14.02 1.12
N LEU A 124 -2.46 -14.97 0.42
CA LEU A 124 -1.99 -15.49 -0.87
C LEU A 124 -2.99 -15.12 -1.98
N HIS A 125 -2.46 -14.54 -3.06
CA HIS A 125 -3.19 -14.40 -4.33
C HIS A 125 -3.20 -15.77 -5.04
N LEU A 126 -4.33 -16.14 -5.65
CA LEU A 126 -4.43 -17.32 -6.53
C LEU A 126 -4.32 -16.88 -7.99
#